data_AF-A0A8G1VQ89-F1
#
_entry.id   AF-A0A8G1VQ89-F1
#
_cell.length_a   1.000
_cell.length_b   1.000
_cell.length_c   1.000
_cell.angle_alpha   90.00
_cell.angle_beta   90.00
_cell.angle_gamma   90.00
#
_symmetry.space_group_name_H-M   'P 1'
#
loop_
_entity.id
_entity.type
_entity.pdbx_description
1 polymer ?
#
loop_
_entity_poly.entity_id
_entity_poly.type
_entity_poly.pdbx_seq_one_letter_code
_entity_poly.pdbx_strand_id
1 'polypeptide(L)'
;MSLDPLPNRNPTPPPTLSPSPIRVLVQTLTHLVPSTNEAGEKNIYDDKLFTMLDAICQHTWKCDFDGHVHRWYTYGDEFGYSHRMCFFLIDYGTAPGGDDSKVPIVCYEWDGSKFIDKPQILQFEDVQAELKSVPFTPAPYEPSEKPPVRDIVRRMLRSARRIPVRELDHMRDHPEDMEWLERKVKPRFWTSFLEQLRNIEKTREWEEEQRIMRREFEEEEAKQKEIESMGDR
;
A
#
# COMPACT_ATOMS: atom_id res chain seq x y z
N MET A 1 22.18 -5.77 -45.51
CA MET A 1 22.22 -5.82 -44.03
C MET A 1 21.01 -6.64 -43.60
N SER A 2 21.25 -7.89 -43.18
CA SER A 2 20.19 -8.80 -42.74
C SER A 2 19.79 -8.41 -41.33
N LEU A 3 18.51 -8.10 -41.10
CA LEU A 3 17.98 -7.88 -39.76
C LEU A 3 17.82 -9.25 -39.12
N ASP A 4 18.69 -9.56 -38.15
CA ASP A 4 18.51 -10.73 -37.30
C ASP A 4 17.17 -10.60 -36.53
N PRO A 5 16.35 -11.67 -36.47
CA PRO A 5 15.13 -11.64 -35.70
C PRO A 5 15.46 -11.53 -34.21
N LEU A 6 14.79 -10.60 -33.53
CA LEU A 6 14.88 -10.40 -32.08
C LEU A 6 14.68 -11.73 -31.34
N PRO A 7 15.46 -12.01 -30.28
CA PRO A 7 15.35 -13.25 -29.54
C PRO A 7 13.92 -13.41 -29.00
N ASN A 8 13.36 -14.57 -29.33
CA ASN A 8 12.05 -15.04 -28.92
C ASN A 8 11.88 -14.85 -27.40
N ARG A 9 11.13 -13.80 -26.99
CA ARG A 9 10.67 -13.60 -25.62
C ARG A 9 9.57 -14.63 -25.33
N ASN A 10 9.93 -15.90 -25.26
CA ASN A 10 9.13 -16.84 -24.49
C ASN A 10 9.22 -16.38 -23.04
N PRO A 11 8.13 -15.94 -22.39
CA PRO A 11 8.18 -15.64 -20.97
C PRO A 11 8.60 -16.93 -20.27
N THR A 12 9.75 -16.88 -19.61
CA THR A 12 10.21 -17.96 -18.76
C THR A 12 9.07 -18.24 -17.77
N PRO A 13 8.60 -19.49 -17.63
CA PRO A 13 7.57 -19.78 -16.64
C PRO A 13 8.07 -19.30 -15.28
N PRO A 14 7.22 -18.66 -14.47
CA PRO A 14 7.61 -18.18 -13.16
C PRO A 14 8.24 -19.33 -12.36
N PRO A 15 9.31 -19.06 -11.59
CA PRO A 15 10.00 -20.11 -10.85
C PRO A 15 9.00 -20.83 -9.94
N THR A 16 9.01 -22.16 -9.98
CA THR A 16 8.21 -22.99 -9.08
C THR A 16 8.81 -22.93 -7.69
N LEU A 17 8.21 -22.13 -6.79
CA LEU A 17 8.65 -22.05 -5.41
C LEU A 17 8.20 -23.30 -4.64
N SER A 18 9.03 -23.75 -3.69
CA SER A 18 8.71 -24.84 -2.76
C SER A 18 8.82 -24.30 -1.34
N PRO A 19 7.84 -24.56 -0.45
CA PRO A 19 6.64 -25.38 -0.66
C PRO A 19 5.54 -24.69 -1.50
N SER A 20 4.75 -25.47 -2.24
CA SER A 20 3.61 -24.99 -3.03
C SER A 20 2.61 -26.13 -3.35
N PRO A 21 1.29 -25.89 -3.33
CA PRO A 21 0.62 -24.65 -2.90
C PRO A 21 0.57 -24.55 -1.37
N ILE A 22 0.63 -23.33 -0.84
CA ILE A 22 0.56 -23.08 0.60
C ILE A 22 0.01 -21.67 0.88
N ARG A 23 -0.64 -21.53 2.04
CA ARG A 23 -0.97 -20.24 2.65
C ARG A 23 -0.10 -20.03 3.88
N VAL A 24 0.47 -18.85 4.03
CA VAL A 24 1.24 -18.46 5.20
C VAL A 24 0.49 -17.37 5.94
N LEU A 25 -0.02 -17.69 7.13
CA LEU A 25 -0.71 -16.75 8.02
C LEU A 25 0.24 -16.31 9.12
N VAL A 26 0.48 -15.01 9.22
CA VAL A 26 1.33 -14.43 10.27
C VAL A 26 0.50 -13.51 11.14
N GLN A 27 0.53 -13.74 12.45
CA GLN A 27 -0.02 -12.86 13.48
C GLN A 27 1.09 -12.01 14.09
N THR A 28 0.83 -10.74 14.36
CA THR A 28 1.75 -9.87 15.10
C THR A 28 1.04 -8.68 15.74
N LEU A 29 1.82 -7.80 16.39
CA LEU A 29 1.35 -6.51 16.87
C LEU A 29 1.84 -5.39 15.95
N THR A 30 1.00 -4.38 15.71
CA THR A 30 1.30 -3.26 14.79
C THR A 30 2.64 -2.55 15.02
N HIS A 31 3.10 -2.49 16.28
CA HIS A 31 4.38 -1.87 16.64
C HIS A 31 5.60 -2.77 16.42
N LEU A 32 5.40 -4.09 16.30
CA LEU A 32 6.45 -5.08 16.01
C LEU A 32 6.67 -5.31 14.52
N VAL A 33 5.75 -4.83 13.67
CA VAL A 33 5.88 -4.91 12.21
C VAL A 33 7.16 -4.17 11.80
N PRO A 34 8.10 -4.83 11.10
CA PRO A 34 9.38 -4.26 10.72
C PRO A 34 9.19 -3.11 9.74
N SER A 35 10.19 -2.23 9.67
CA SER A 35 10.19 -1.01 8.84
C SER A 35 11.64 -0.66 8.59
N THR A 36 12.05 -0.52 7.32
CA THR A 36 13.41 -0.12 6.97
C THR A 36 13.58 1.39 7.08
N ASN A 37 12.47 2.14 7.15
CA ASN A 37 12.41 3.60 7.12
C ASN A 37 13.07 4.24 5.88
N GLU A 38 13.36 3.45 4.83
CA GLU A 38 14.03 3.94 3.63
C GLU A 38 13.16 4.92 2.83
N ALA A 39 11.83 4.77 2.90
CA ALA A 39 10.85 5.69 2.30
C ALA A 39 10.67 7.02 3.09
N GLY A 40 11.38 7.20 4.21
CA GLY A 40 11.16 8.29 5.16
C GLY A 40 9.77 8.28 5.81
N GLU A 41 9.46 9.31 6.61
CA GLU A 41 8.17 9.44 7.33
C GLU A 41 6.93 9.50 6.41
N LYS A 42 7.13 9.61 5.09
CA LYS A 42 6.05 9.90 4.12
C LYS A 42 5.23 8.68 3.71
N ASN A 43 5.69 7.45 3.98
CA ASN A 43 4.93 6.25 3.62
C ASN A 43 5.16 5.06 4.58
N ILE A 44 4.94 5.30 5.87
CA ILE A 44 5.13 4.30 6.94
C ILE A 44 4.31 3.02 6.70
N TYR A 45 3.10 3.14 6.15
CA TYR A 45 2.26 1.98 5.90
C TYR A 45 2.84 1.05 4.85
N ASP A 46 3.18 1.57 3.66
CA ASP A 46 3.70 0.72 2.58
C ASP A 46 5.06 0.14 2.98
N ASP A 47 5.90 0.91 3.67
CA ASP A 47 7.19 0.44 4.20
C ASP A 47 7.00 -0.76 5.14
N LYS A 48 6.12 -0.64 6.13
CA LYS A 48 5.80 -1.73 7.06
C LYS A 48 5.19 -2.94 6.38
N LEU A 49 4.25 -2.70 5.47
CA LEU A 49 3.57 -3.75 4.73
C LEU A 49 4.59 -4.55 3.89
N PHE A 50 5.33 -3.89 3.01
CA PHE A 50 6.24 -4.59 2.10
C PHE A 50 7.43 -5.21 2.84
N THR A 51 7.95 -4.58 3.89
CA THR A 51 9.00 -5.20 4.71
C THR A 51 8.53 -6.49 5.38
N MET A 52 7.29 -6.52 5.91
CA MET A 52 6.73 -7.75 6.48
C MET A 52 6.48 -8.81 5.42
N LEU A 53 5.91 -8.43 4.27
CA LEU A 53 5.66 -9.38 3.18
C LEU A 53 6.96 -10.01 2.68
N ASP A 54 8.00 -9.20 2.53
CA ASP A 54 9.33 -9.65 2.14
C ASP A 54 9.94 -10.60 3.18
N ALA A 55 9.84 -10.27 4.47
CA ALA A 55 10.29 -11.13 5.55
C ALA A 55 9.60 -12.51 5.53
N ILE A 56 8.29 -12.56 5.25
CA ILE A 56 7.53 -13.81 5.12
C ILE A 56 8.00 -14.62 3.91
N CYS A 57 8.20 -13.97 2.76
CA CYS A 57 8.68 -14.62 1.55
C CYS A 57 10.10 -15.16 1.72
N GLN A 58 11.00 -14.38 2.33
CA GLN A 58 12.36 -14.80 2.67
C GLN A 58 12.36 -15.96 3.67
N HIS A 59 11.47 -15.95 4.64
CA HIS A 59 11.33 -17.06 5.57
C HIS A 59 10.89 -18.35 4.87
N THR A 60 9.85 -18.27 4.04
CA THR A 60 9.15 -19.44 3.49
C THR A 60 9.78 -19.98 2.20
N TRP A 61 10.05 -19.10 1.24
CA TRP A 61 10.49 -19.46 -0.12
C TRP A 61 11.91 -19.00 -0.46
N LYS A 62 12.60 -18.31 0.45
CA LYS A 62 13.98 -17.80 0.25
C LYS A 62 14.07 -16.86 -0.95
N CYS A 63 13.03 -16.05 -1.16
CA CYS A 63 12.96 -15.04 -2.21
C CYS A 63 12.33 -13.76 -1.68
N ASP A 64 12.50 -12.67 -2.43
CA ASP A 64 11.84 -11.41 -2.15
C ASP A 64 10.35 -11.51 -2.46
N PHE A 65 9.57 -10.60 -1.87
CA PHE A 65 8.16 -10.48 -2.21
C PHE A 65 7.97 -9.91 -3.62
N ASP A 66 7.12 -10.57 -4.41
CA ASP A 66 6.70 -10.12 -5.75
C ASP A 66 5.17 -10.18 -5.85
N GLY A 67 4.52 -9.02 -5.95
CA GLY A 67 3.06 -8.87 -6.03
C GLY A 67 2.42 -9.37 -7.34
N HIS A 68 3.21 -9.72 -8.36
CA HIS A 68 2.73 -10.40 -9.56
C HIS A 68 2.67 -11.93 -9.40
N VAL A 69 3.39 -12.45 -8.42
CA VAL A 69 3.55 -13.89 -8.18
C VAL A 69 2.81 -14.32 -6.92
N HIS A 70 2.95 -13.54 -5.85
CA HIS A 70 2.36 -13.79 -4.55
C HIS A 70 1.04 -13.01 -4.41
N ARG A 71 0.04 -13.67 -3.84
CA ARG A 71 -1.21 -13.01 -3.44
C ARG A 71 -1.12 -12.71 -1.95
N TRP A 72 -1.64 -11.56 -1.52
CA TRP A 72 -1.62 -11.21 -0.11
C TRP A 72 -2.90 -10.54 0.36
N TYR A 73 -3.18 -10.69 1.65
CA TYR A 73 -4.26 -10.03 2.36
C TYR A 73 -3.76 -9.58 3.74
N THR A 74 -4.31 -8.48 4.25
CA THR A 74 -4.03 -7.98 5.59
C THR A 74 -5.30 -7.79 6.37
N TYR A 75 -5.22 -7.95 7.69
CA TYR A 75 -6.31 -7.66 8.61
C TYR A 75 -5.77 -6.95 9.86
N GLY A 76 -6.42 -5.87 10.28
CA GLY A 76 -6.04 -5.13 11.48
C GLY A 76 -4.72 -4.35 11.36
N ASP A 77 -4.23 -4.11 10.14
CA ASP A 77 -3.05 -3.31 9.78
C ASP A 77 -3.23 -1.79 10.04
N GLU A 78 -3.86 -1.47 11.16
CA GLU A 78 -4.05 -0.12 11.67
C GLU A 78 -2.75 0.40 12.33
N PHE A 79 -1.67 0.53 11.57
CA PHE A 79 -0.33 0.90 12.07
C PHE A 79 -0.25 2.27 12.76
N GLY A 80 -1.26 3.12 12.57
CA GLY A 80 -1.44 4.34 13.34
C GLY A 80 -1.75 4.08 14.81
N TYR A 81 -2.13 2.86 15.21
CA TYR A 81 -2.20 2.42 16.59
C TYR A 81 -0.97 1.61 17.00
N SER A 82 -0.56 1.78 18.25
CA SER A 82 0.41 0.90 18.89
C SER A 82 -0.33 -0.28 19.53
N HIS A 83 0.30 -1.45 19.56
CA HIS A 83 -0.21 -2.65 20.24
C HIS A 83 -1.59 -3.15 19.76
N ARG A 84 -1.91 -3.04 18.46
CA ARG A 84 -3.06 -3.72 17.87
C ARG A 84 -2.62 -5.04 17.25
N MET A 85 -3.46 -6.06 17.37
CA MET A 85 -3.24 -7.31 16.65
C MET A 85 -3.46 -7.08 15.17
N CYS A 86 -2.54 -7.55 14.35
CA CYS A 86 -2.67 -7.56 12.90
C CYS A 86 -2.24 -8.90 12.32
N PHE A 87 -2.76 -9.19 11.14
CA PHE A 87 -2.52 -10.44 10.42
C PHE A 87 -2.09 -10.14 8.99
N PHE A 88 -1.17 -10.96 8.49
CA PHE A 88 -0.72 -10.97 7.11
C PHE A 88 -0.92 -12.38 6.58
N LEU A 89 -1.53 -12.49 5.41
CA LEU A 89 -1.75 -13.75 4.72
C LEU A 89 -1.06 -13.67 3.37
N ILE A 90 -0.15 -14.58 3.07
CA ILE A 90 0.51 -14.70 1.77
C ILE A 90 0.24 -16.07 1.19
N ASP A 91 -0.19 -16.09 -0.07
CA ASP A 91 -0.54 -17.28 -0.82
C ASP A 91 0.38 -17.42 -2.03
N TYR A 92 0.83 -18.65 -2.27
CA TYR A 92 1.55 -19.02 -3.49
C TYR A 92 1.07 -20.37 -4.04
N GLY A 93 1.05 -20.49 -5.38
CA GLY A 93 0.66 -21.70 -6.09
C GLY A 93 -0.82 -21.74 -6.53
N THR A 94 -1.26 -22.91 -6.96
CA THR A 94 -2.63 -23.18 -7.44
C THR A 94 -3.25 -24.32 -6.63
N ALA A 95 -4.52 -24.19 -6.25
CA ALA A 95 -5.20 -25.17 -5.42
C ALA A 95 -5.28 -26.54 -6.14
N PRO A 96 -4.98 -27.66 -5.46
CA PRO A 96 -5.02 -28.97 -6.09
C PRO A 96 -6.44 -29.32 -6.54
N GLY A 97 -6.65 -29.44 -7.86
CA GLY A 97 -7.97 -29.69 -8.44
C GLY A 97 -8.99 -28.57 -8.21
N GLY A 98 -8.53 -27.34 -7.91
CA GLY A 98 -9.41 -26.20 -7.60
C GLY A 98 -10.05 -26.25 -6.22
N ASP A 99 -9.56 -27.12 -5.32
CA ASP A 99 -10.11 -27.30 -3.98
C ASP A 99 -9.24 -26.62 -2.93
N ASP A 100 -9.64 -25.40 -2.54
CA ASP A 100 -8.95 -24.58 -1.55
C ASP A 100 -8.82 -25.25 -0.18
N SER A 101 -9.73 -26.17 0.18
CA SER A 101 -9.68 -26.88 1.46
C SER A 101 -8.46 -27.80 1.59
N LYS A 102 -7.84 -28.15 0.47
CA LYS A 102 -6.62 -28.97 0.42
C LYS A 102 -5.33 -28.17 0.48
N VAL A 103 -5.42 -26.84 0.43
CA VAL A 103 -4.23 -25.98 0.53
C VAL A 103 -3.84 -25.84 2.02
N PRO A 104 -2.64 -26.30 2.42
CA PRO A 104 -2.22 -26.18 3.80
C PRO A 104 -2.03 -24.72 4.21
N ILE A 105 -2.39 -24.40 5.46
CA ILE A 105 -2.11 -23.11 6.08
C ILE A 105 -1.06 -23.30 7.16
N VAL A 106 0.08 -22.64 6.99
CA VAL A 106 1.13 -22.59 8.02
C VAL A 106 0.99 -21.27 8.76
N CYS A 107 1.05 -21.34 10.08
CA CYS A 107 0.78 -20.21 10.95
C CYS A 107 1.99 -19.84 11.79
N TYR A 108 2.33 -18.56 11.79
CA TYR A 108 3.43 -18.01 12.57
C TYR A 108 2.97 -16.83 13.44
N GLU A 109 3.67 -16.63 14.55
CA GLU A 109 3.73 -15.34 15.23
C GLU A 109 5.04 -14.65 14.90
N TRP A 110 4.97 -13.36 14.53
CA TRP A 110 6.15 -12.50 14.45
C TRP A 110 6.32 -11.73 15.76
N ASP A 111 7.42 -11.98 16.46
CA ASP A 111 7.72 -11.39 17.77
C ASP A 111 8.47 -10.04 17.71
N GLY A 112 8.73 -9.53 16.51
CA GLY A 112 9.59 -8.37 16.27
C GLY A 112 10.97 -8.72 15.72
N SER A 113 11.36 -10.00 15.76
CA SER A 113 12.69 -10.46 15.34
C SER A 113 12.69 -11.76 14.54
N LYS A 114 11.75 -12.67 14.82
CA LYS A 114 11.69 -13.99 14.18
C LYS A 114 10.26 -14.50 14.08
N PHE A 115 10.07 -15.46 13.19
CA PHE A 115 8.84 -16.23 13.07
C PHE A 115 8.86 -17.42 14.04
N ILE A 116 7.78 -17.56 14.81
CA ILE A 116 7.57 -18.64 15.77
C ILE A 116 6.37 -19.46 15.30
N ASP A 117 6.52 -20.78 15.17
CA ASP A 117 5.44 -21.69 14.81
C ASP A 117 4.25 -21.54 15.78
N LYS A 118 3.07 -21.23 15.24
CA LYS A 118 1.87 -21.03 16.05
C LYS A 118 0.61 -21.60 15.37
N PRO A 119 0.54 -22.93 15.18
CA PRO A 119 -0.61 -23.58 14.54
C PRO A 119 -1.93 -23.38 15.31
N GLN A 120 -1.87 -23.02 16.59
CA GLN A 120 -3.04 -22.75 17.43
C GLN A 120 -3.87 -21.55 16.95
N ILE A 121 -3.30 -20.67 16.12
CA ILE A 121 -4.03 -19.55 15.50
C ILE A 121 -5.28 -20.03 14.75
N LEU A 122 -5.21 -21.20 14.12
CA LEU A 122 -6.33 -21.77 13.38
C LEU A 122 -7.49 -22.24 14.27
N GLN A 123 -7.30 -22.31 15.59
CA GLN A 123 -8.36 -22.71 16.52
C GLN A 123 -9.33 -21.56 16.83
N PHE A 124 -9.00 -20.32 16.48
CA PHE A 124 -9.86 -19.16 16.73
C PHE A 124 -10.94 -19.04 15.65
N GLU A 125 -12.20 -18.94 16.09
CA GLU A 125 -13.37 -18.85 15.20
C GLU A 125 -13.33 -17.60 14.31
N ASP A 126 -12.94 -16.45 14.86
CA ASP A 126 -12.82 -15.20 14.11
C ASP A 126 -11.78 -15.32 12.98
N VAL A 127 -10.66 -16.02 13.22
CA VAL A 127 -9.64 -16.27 12.20
C VAL A 127 -10.20 -17.16 11.09
N GLN A 128 -10.94 -18.21 11.45
CA GLN A 128 -11.58 -19.09 10.48
C GLN A 128 -12.66 -18.37 9.66
N ALA A 129 -13.41 -17.45 10.26
CA ALA A 129 -14.39 -16.62 9.57
C ALA A 129 -13.73 -15.69 8.56
N GLU A 130 -12.66 -14.99 8.97
CA GLU A 130 -11.89 -14.13 8.07
C GLU A 130 -11.27 -14.93 6.91
N LEU A 131 -10.62 -16.06 7.17
CA LEU A 131 -10.04 -16.93 6.14
C LEU A 131 -11.06 -17.41 5.09
N LYS A 132 -12.33 -17.60 5.47
CA LYS A 132 -13.42 -17.95 4.53
C LYS A 132 -13.79 -16.78 3.62
N SER A 133 -13.65 -15.54 4.09
CA SER A 133 -13.92 -14.34 3.28
C SER A 133 -12.80 -14.04 2.27
N VAL A 134 -11.61 -14.61 2.49
CA VAL A 134 -10.45 -14.51 1.59
C VAL A 134 -10.01 -15.89 1.08
N PRO A 135 -10.76 -16.49 0.12
CA PRO A 135 -10.41 -17.80 -0.44
C PRO A 135 -9.04 -17.78 -1.14
N PHE A 136 -8.37 -18.94 -1.20
CA PHE A 136 -7.05 -19.06 -1.82
C PHE A 136 -7.12 -18.86 -3.34
N THR A 137 -8.16 -19.42 -3.96
CA THR A 137 -8.52 -19.17 -5.35
C THR A 137 -9.45 -17.95 -5.37
N PRO A 138 -9.02 -16.80 -5.91
CA PRO A 138 -9.83 -15.59 -5.87
C PRO A 138 -11.14 -15.79 -6.64
N ALA A 139 -12.27 -15.43 -6.01
CA ALA A 139 -13.55 -15.34 -6.69
C ALA A 139 -13.54 -14.15 -7.68
N PRO A 140 -14.43 -14.16 -8.70
CA PRO A 140 -14.67 -12.98 -9.52
C PRO A 140 -14.95 -11.76 -8.66
N TYR A 141 -14.36 -10.63 -9.03
CA TYR A 141 -14.57 -9.38 -8.29
C TYR A 141 -16.03 -8.94 -8.40
N GLU A 142 -16.73 -8.91 -7.28
CA GLU A 142 -18.01 -8.24 -7.16
C GLU A 142 -17.80 -6.79 -6.73
N PRO A 143 -18.29 -5.80 -7.50
CA PRO A 143 -18.21 -4.40 -7.10
C PRO A 143 -18.94 -4.19 -5.77
N SER A 144 -18.19 -3.79 -4.74
CA SER A 144 -18.78 -3.34 -3.48
C SER A 144 -19.11 -1.85 -3.55
N GLU A 145 -20.13 -1.43 -2.80
CA GLU A 145 -20.45 -0.02 -2.65
C GLU A 145 -19.23 0.72 -2.07
N LYS A 146 -18.85 1.82 -2.72
CA LYS A 146 -17.74 2.64 -2.25
C LYS A 146 -18.15 3.31 -0.93
N PRO A 147 -17.39 3.15 0.16
CA PRO A 147 -17.69 3.81 1.43
C PRO A 147 -17.65 5.34 1.29
N PRO A 148 -18.35 6.09 2.18
CA PRO A 148 -18.23 7.54 2.26
C PRO A 148 -16.77 7.99 2.43
N VAL A 149 -16.41 9.14 1.87
CA VAL A 149 -15.01 9.63 1.87
C VAL A 149 -14.48 9.78 3.29
N ARG A 150 -15.27 10.31 4.24
CA ARG A 150 -14.89 10.40 5.66
C ARG A 150 -14.48 9.06 6.28
N ASP A 151 -15.11 7.95 5.88
CA ASP A 151 -14.79 6.61 6.38
C ASP A 151 -13.50 6.08 5.76
N ILE A 152 -13.26 6.38 4.48
CA ILE A 152 -12.00 6.09 3.80
C ILE A 152 -10.85 6.85 4.47
N VAL A 153 -11.01 8.15 4.69
CA VAL A 153 -10.02 9.02 5.35
C VAL A 153 -9.74 8.53 6.76
N ARG A 154 -10.78 8.21 7.54
CA ARG A 154 -10.62 7.65 8.89
C ARG A 154 -9.81 6.35 8.88
N ARG A 155 -10.08 5.45 7.92
CA ARG A 155 -9.34 4.19 7.77
C ARG A 155 -7.87 4.46 7.45
N MET A 156 -7.59 5.35 6.49
CA MET A 156 -6.22 5.71 6.11
C MET A 156 -5.42 6.28 7.29
N LEU A 157 -6.02 7.18 8.09
CA LEU A 157 -5.37 7.71 9.29
C LEU A 157 -5.03 6.62 10.30
N ARG A 158 -5.94 5.67 10.53
CA ARG A 158 -5.72 4.54 11.44
C ARG A 158 -4.64 3.59 10.94
N SER A 159 -4.51 3.42 9.63
CA SER A 159 -3.45 2.62 9.02
C SER A 159 -2.13 3.39 8.86
N ALA A 160 -2.04 4.67 9.27
CA ALA A 160 -0.89 5.53 9.00
C ALA A 160 -0.56 5.66 7.50
N ARG A 161 -1.60 5.63 6.65
CA ARG A 161 -1.49 5.87 5.21
C ARG A 161 -1.62 7.35 4.91
N ARG A 162 -0.87 7.81 3.90
CA ARG A 162 -1.08 9.12 3.30
C ARG A 162 -2.46 9.16 2.65
N ILE A 163 -3.20 10.23 2.90
CA ILE A 163 -4.51 10.46 2.29
C ILE A 163 -4.27 11.06 0.90
N PRO A 164 -4.90 10.53 -0.17
CA PRO A 164 -4.76 11.11 -1.49
C PRO A 164 -5.38 12.51 -1.58
N VAL A 165 -4.87 13.31 -2.52
CA VAL A 165 -5.27 14.70 -2.73
C VAL A 165 -6.78 14.82 -2.97
N ARG A 166 -7.37 13.90 -3.74
CA ARG A 166 -8.80 13.89 -4.05
C ARG A 166 -9.67 13.78 -2.79
N GLU A 167 -9.33 12.87 -1.89
CA GLU A 167 -10.04 12.71 -0.62
C GLU A 167 -9.82 13.92 0.30
N LEU A 168 -8.64 14.52 0.30
CA LEU A 168 -8.37 15.75 1.07
C LEU A 168 -9.15 16.95 0.55
N ASP A 169 -9.24 17.14 -0.77
CA ASP A 169 -10.09 18.17 -1.39
C ASP A 169 -11.57 17.96 -1.03
N HIS A 170 -12.04 16.72 -1.12
CA HIS A 170 -13.41 16.41 -0.74
C HIS A 170 -13.68 16.78 0.72
N MET A 171 -12.81 16.39 1.65
CA MET A 171 -12.99 16.75 3.07
C MET A 171 -12.99 18.27 3.29
N ARG A 172 -12.13 19.03 2.58
CA ARG A 172 -12.11 20.49 2.64
C ARG A 172 -13.46 21.09 2.21
N ASP A 173 -14.06 20.54 1.16
CA ASP A 173 -15.29 21.06 0.57
C ASP A 173 -16.56 20.60 1.34
N HIS A 174 -16.43 19.69 2.32
CA HIS A 174 -17.53 19.09 3.09
C HIS A 174 -17.29 19.25 4.61
N PRO A 175 -17.64 20.42 5.20
CA PRO A 175 -17.37 20.71 6.62
C PRO A 175 -18.07 19.75 7.59
N GLU A 176 -19.23 19.19 7.23
CA GLU A 176 -19.94 18.19 8.03
C GLU A 176 -19.11 16.90 8.22
N ASP A 177 -18.33 16.52 7.21
CA ASP A 177 -17.47 15.35 7.25
C ASP A 177 -16.19 15.64 8.05
N MET A 178 -15.69 16.88 8.02
CA MET A 178 -14.60 17.36 8.87
C MET A 178 -14.98 17.29 10.36
N GLU A 179 -16.13 17.88 10.72
CA GLU A 179 -16.65 17.85 12.09
C GLU A 179 -16.94 16.42 12.56
N TRP A 180 -17.43 15.57 11.67
CA TRP A 180 -17.61 14.16 11.97
C TRP A 180 -16.27 13.48 12.23
N LEU A 181 -15.26 13.71 11.38
CA LEU A 181 -13.96 13.07 11.49
C LEU A 181 -13.26 13.45 12.80
N GLU A 182 -13.23 14.75 13.14
CA GLU A 182 -12.66 15.27 14.38
C GLU A 182 -13.23 14.56 15.62
N ARG A 183 -14.56 14.37 15.66
CA ARG A 183 -15.25 13.68 16.76
C ARG A 183 -14.98 12.16 16.80
N LYS A 184 -14.59 11.55 15.69
CA LYS A 184 -14.47 10.08 15.54
C LYS A 184 -13.04 9.55 15.58
N VAL A 185 -12.04 10.43 15.59
CA VAL A 185 -10.63 10.05 15.66
C VAL A 185 -9.97 10.53 16.95
N LYS A 186 -8.84 9.92 17.30
CA LYS A 186 -8.02 10.40 18.40
C LYS A 186 -7.36 11.74 18.02
N PRO A 187 -7.06 12.63 18.98
CA PRO A 187 -6.45 13.93 18.70
C PRO A 187 -5.22 13.86 17.79
N ARG A 188 -4.33 12.89 18.00
CA ARG A 188 -3.13 12.71 17.15
C ARG A 188 -3.44 12.45 15.67
N PHE A 189 -4.52 11.73 15.36
CA PHE A 189 -4.92 11.47 13.99
C PHE A 189 -5.56 12.70 13.36
N TRP A 190 -6.29 13.47 14.15
CA TRP A 190 -6.81 14.77 13.73
C TRP A 190 -5.67 15.74 13.41
N THR A 191 -4.66 15.84 14.28
CA THR A 191 -3.46 16.65 14.03
C THR A 191 -2.76 16.23 12.74
N SER A 192 -2.54 14.93 12.53
CA SER A 192 -1.92 14.39 11.31
C SER A 192 -2.75 14.72 10.06
N PHE A 193 -4.08 14.61 10.15
CA PHE A 193 -4.97 14.97 9.06
C PHE A 193 -4.86 16.46 8.69
N LEU A 194 -4.92 17.36 9.67
CA LEU A 194 -4.76 18.80 9.45
C LEU A 194 -3.38 19.16 8.88
N GLU A 195 -2.34 18.44 9.28
CA GLU A 195 -1.00 18.60 8.71
C GLU A 195 -0.95 18.20 7.23
N GLN A 196 -1.55 17.07 6.87
CA GLN A 196 -1.64 16.64 5.47
C GLN A 196 -2.41 17.65 4.61
N LEU A 197 -3.52 18.21 5.11
CA LEU A 197 -4.27 19.28 4.44
C LEU A 197 -3.38 20.50 4.16
N ARG A 198 -2.73 21.05 5.20
CA ARG A 198 -1.85 22.22 5.05
C ARG A 198 -0.68 21.97 4.10
N ASN A 199 -0.12 20.76 4.10
CA ASN A 199 0.99 20.41 3.22
C ASN A 199 0.59 20.40 1.74
N ILE A 200 -0.65 20.02 1.43
CA ILE A 200 -1.18 20.10 0.05
C ILE A 200 -1.34 21.55 -0.38
N GLU A 201 -1.88 22.41 0.49
CA GLU A 201 -2.05 23.84 0.18
C GLU A 201 -0.70 24.49 -0.14
N LYS A 202 0.31 24.27 0.72
CA LYS A 202 1.67 24.75 0.46
C LYS A 202 2.29 24.22 -0.82
N THR A 203 2.04 22.96 -1.15
CA THR A 203 2.56 22.36 -2.38
C THR A 203 1.92 23.01 -3.60
N ARG A 204 0.60 23.28 -3.55
CA ARG A 204 -0.11 23.98 -4.63
C ARG A 204 0.34 25.43 -4.79
N GLU A 205 0.52 26.15 -3.70
CA GLU A 205 1.05 27.51 -3.71
C GLU A 205 2.43 27.54 -4.38
N TRP A 206 3.32 26.63 -3.98
CA TRP A 206 4.64 26.52 -4.59
C TRP A 206 4.59 26.15 -6.08
N GLU A 207 3.74 25.19 -6.47
CA GLU A 207 3.55 24.82 -7.89
C GLU A 207 3.03 26.00 -8.72
N GLU A 208 2.13 26.80 -8.17
CA GLU A 208 1.62 28.01 -8.82
C GLU A 208 2.71 29.08 -8.97
N GLU A 209 3.49 29.34 -7.92
CA GLU A 209 4.64 30.25 -7.99
C GLU A 209 5.65 29.81 -9.04
N GLN A 210 5.98 28.51 -9.11
CA GLN A 210 6.87 27.97 -10.15
C GLN A 210 6.29 28.14 -11.55
N ARG A 211 4.97 28.03 -11.70
CA ARG A 211 4.28 28.24 -12.98
C ARG A 211 4.34 29.71 -13.41
N ILE A 212 4.12 30.65 -12.49
CA ILE A 212 4.22 32.09 -12.74
C ILE A 212 5.65 32.45 -13.15
N MET A 213 6.65 32.05 -12.36
CA MET A 213 8.06 32.33 -12.67
C MET A 213 8.50 31.76 -14.02
N ARG A 214 8.05 30.55 -14.38
CA ARG A 214 8.34 29.96 -15.69
C ARG A 214 7.74 30.78 -16.84
N ARG A 215 6.50 31.24 -16.69
CA ARG A 215 5.86 32.10 -17.69
C ARG A 215 6.59 33.43 -17.84
N GLU A 216 6.94 34.07 -16.74
CA GLU A 216 7.68 35.34 -16.75
C GLU A 216 9.04 35.18 -17.45
N PHE A 217 9.76 34.09 -17.16
CA PHE A 217 11.02 33.77 -17.83
C PHE A 217 10.85 33.55 -19.34
N GLU A 218 9.84 32.77 -19.75
CA GLU A 218 9.52 32.55 -21.17
C GLU A 218 9.13 33.85 -21.90
N GLU A 219 8.42 34.76 -21.23
CA GLU A 219 8.06 36.07 -21.77
C GLU A 219 9.28 37.00 -21.91
N GLU A 220 10.20 37.01 -20.94
CA GLU A 220 11.46 37.77 -21.04
C GLU A 220 12.36 37.22 -22.16
N GLU A 221 12.48 35.90 -22.29
CA GLU A 221 13.26 35.27 -23.36
C GLU A 221 12.68 35.60 -24.74
N ALA A 222 11.35 35.60 -24.87
CA ALA A 222 10.66 35.99 -26.11
C ALA A 222 10.92 37.46 -26.47
N LYS A 223 10.84 38.38 -25.50
CA LYS A 223 11.14 39.82 -25.73
C LYS A 223 12.60 40.03 -26.15
N GLN A 224 13.54 39.32 -25.53
CA GLN A 224 14.96 39.42 -25.86
C GLN A 224 15.25 38.95 -27.29
N LYS A 225 14.65 37.82 -27.70
CA LYS A 225 14.75 37.31 -29.07
C LYS A 225 14.14 38.27 -30.11
N GLU A 226 13.04 38.94 -29.78
CA GLU A 226 12.42 39.92 -30.66
C GLU A 226 13.33 41.13 -30.89
N ILE A 227 13.94 41.66 -29.80
CA ILE A 227 14.92 42.75 -29.85
C ILE A 227 16.13 42.38 -30.71
N GLU A 228 16.69 41.18 -30.52
CA GLU A 228 17.81 40.67 -31.32
C GLU A 228 17.45 40.56 -32.81
N SER A 229 16.24 40.08 -33.14
CA SER A 229 15.78 39.98 -34.53
C SER A 229 15.54 41.33 -35.23
N MET A 230 15.30 42.40 -34.46
CA MET A 230 15.11 43.75 -34.98
C MET A 230 16.43 44.50 -35.16
N GLY A 231 17.49 44.14 -34.43
CA GLY A 231 18.83 44.71 -34.56
C GLY A 231 19.61 44.24 -35.80
N ASP A 232 19.19 43.15 -36.42
CA ASP A 232 19.82 42.53 -37.61
C ASP A 232 19.20 42.97 -38.96
N ARG A 233 18.32 44.00 -38.99
CA ARG A 233 17.75 44.60 -40.21
C ARG A 233 18.25 46.01 -40.46
#